data_AF-A0A3B8Z2C8-F1
#
_entry.id   AF-A0A3B8Z2C8-F1
#
_cell.length_a   1.000
_cell.length_b   1.000
_cell.length_c   1.000
_cell.angle_alpha   90.00
_cell.angle_beta   90.00
_cell.angle_gamma   90.00
#
_symmetry.space_group_name_H-M   'P 1'
#
loop_
_entity.id
_entity.type
_entity.pdbx_description
1 polymer ?
#
loop_
_entity_poly.entity_id
_entity_poly.type
_entity_poly.pdbx_seq_one_letter_code
_entity_poly.pdbx_strand_id
1 'polypeptide(L)'
;MIFLLSRHRCPECFFVSMVVACRLRFVNLVTQLWARYRNSMVDLKSEEFRALWEPRDNPATGVWRVRRRLAAAMRLVIERLTTSDAPEEELAVVAARLEDYADRLADHPQRDRYDGFAEAAVADPAAAKKSMGGAHFDFSPLIGQSNPLAPPIVITSDEQGVRGEATFGSAYEGPPGCVHGGCIAAAFDEVLGYTQTFTGQPGMTGTLETLYRSPTPLH
;
A
#
# COMPACT_ATOMS: atom_id res chain seq x y z
N MET A 1 -19.02 -23.37 -10.30
CA MET A 1 -18.43 -24.61 -10.83
C MET A 1 -17.14 -24.88 -10.04
N ILE A 2 -17.03 -26.05 -9.43
CA ILE A 2 -16.02 -26.46 -8.46
C ILE A 2 -14.78 -26.98 -9.20
N PHE A 3 -13.56 -26.63 -8.76
CA PHE A 3 -12.38 -27.51 -8.85
C PHE A 3 -11.40 -27.31 -7.69
N LEU A 4 -10.89 -28.45 -7.20
CA LEU A 4 -9.90 -28.66 -6.14
C LEU A 4 -8.46 -28.34 -6.62
N LEU A 5 -7.56 -28.03 -5.67
CA LEU A 5 -6.11 -28.12 -5.89
C LEU A 5 -5.43 -29.06 -4.87
N SER A 6 -4.58 -29.90 -5.46
CA SER A 6 -3.87 -31.06 -4.91
C SER A 6 -2.63 -30.67 -4.10
N ARG A 7 -2.31 -31.49 -3.09
CA ARG A 7 -1.09 -31.41 -2.27
C ARG A 7 0.13 -31.86 -3.07
N HIS A 8 1.13 -30.99 -3.24
CA HIS A 8 2.53 -31.41 -3.21
C HIS A 8 3.35 -30.48 -2.30
N ARG A 9 4.22 -31.12 -1.52
CA ARG A 9 4.84 -30.65 -0.29
C ARG A 9 6.14 -29.91 -0.58
N CYS A 10 6.26 -28.69 -0.05
CA CYS A 10 7.52 -28.12 0.44
C CYS A 10 7.24 -27.57 1.85
N PRO A 11 7.94 -27.99 2.92
CA PRO A 11 7.64 -27.54 4.29
C PRO A 11 8.00 -26.08 4.57
N GLU A 12 8.77 -25.43 3.69
CA GLU A 12 9.36 -24.10 3.93
C GLU A 12 8.87 -23.00 2.97
N CYS A 13 7.95 -23.31 2.05
CA CYS A 13 7.40 -22.32 1.11
C CYS A 13 5.90 -22.13 1.35
N PHE A 14 5.52 -20.96 1.86
CA PHE A 14 4.12 -20.54 1.93
C PHE A 14 3.64 -20.13 0.53
N PHE A 15 2.74 -20.91 -0.07
CA PHE A 15 2.06 -20.53 -1.31
C PHE A 15 0.78 -19.78 -0.98
N VAL A 16 0.69 -18.55 -1.47
CA VAL A 16 -0.46 -17.67 -1.30
C VAL A 16 -1.13 -17.51 -2.67
N SER A 17 -2.29 -18.14 -2.88
CA SER A 17 -3.08 -18.00 -4.12
C SER A 17 -4.40 -17.32 -3.78
N MET A 18 -4.66 -16.16 -4.40
CA MET A 18 -5.83 -15.34 -4.09
C MET A 18 -6.73 -15.12 -5.31
N VAL A 19 -8.04 -15.23 -5.10
CA VAL A 19 -9.08 -15.13 -6.13
C VAL A 19 -9.89 -13.85 -5.91
N VAL A 20 -9.89 -12.95 -6.88
CA VAL A 20 -10.66 -11.70 -6.84
C VAL A 20 -12.07 -11.93 -7.42
N ALA A 21 -13.11 -11.53 -6.70
CA ALA A 21 -14.46 -11.35 -7.23
C ALA A 21 -14.91 -9.91 -6.97
N CYS A 22 -15.40 -9.25 -8.03
CA CYS A 22 -15.88 -7.86 -7.98
C CYS A 22 -17.10 -7.73 -7.04
N ARG A 23 -17.16 -6.64 -6.26
CA ARG A 23 -17.69 -6.49 -4.87
C ARG A 23 -16.76 -7.11 -3.82
N LEU A 24 -15.71 -6.35 -3.51
CA LEU A 24 -14.59 -6.72 -2.62
C LEU A 24 -15.06 -7.06 -1.19
N ARG A 25 -15.41 -8.32 -0.96
CA ARG A 25 -15.30 -8.99 0.34
C ARG A 25 -14.18 -10.01 0.24
N PHE A 26 -13.03 -9.64 0.78
CA PHE A 26 -11.84 -10.47 0.94
C PHE A 26 -12.00 -11.38 2.14
N VAL A 27 -12.19 -12.69 1.96
CA VAL A 27 -12.41 -13.58 3.12
C VAL A 27 -11.58 -14.87 3.12
N ASN A 28 -11.18 -15.44 1.97
CA ASN A 28 -10.86 -16.89 1.97
C ASN A 28 -9.41 -17.34 2.27
N LEU A 29 -8.39 -16.50 2.08
CA LEU A 29 -7.00 -16.94 2.30
C LEU A 29 -6.41 -16.42 3.62
N VAL A 30 -6.76 -15.18 3.97
CA VAL A 30 -6.47 -14.62 5.30
C VAL A 30 -7.04 -15.54 6.38
N THR A 31 -8.27 -16.05 6.23
CA THR A 31 -8.87 -17.01 7.20
C THR A 31 -8.07 -18.30 7.40
N GLN A 32 -7.32 -18.80 6.41
CA GLN A 32 -6.55 -20.04 6.56
C GLN A 32 -5.25 -19.83 7.36
N LEU A 33 -4.53 -18.74 7.10
CA LEU A 33 -3.40 -18.32 7.94
C LEU A 33 -3.89 -17.93 9.35
N TRP A 34 -5.02 -17.22 9.44
CA TRP A 34 -5.63 -16.82 10.69
C TRP A 34 -6.06 -18.04 11.53
N ALA A 35 -6.70 -19.04 10.93
CA ALA A 35 -7.08 -20.28 11.62
C ALA A 35 -5.87 -21.09 12.12
N ARG A 36 -4.75 -21.03 11.39
CA ARG A 36 -3.53 -21.78 11.72
C ARG A 36 -2.68 -21.13 12.82
N TYR A 37 -2.69 -19.80 12.91
CA TYR A 37 -1.83 -19.04 13.83
C TYR A 37 -2.59 -18.24 14.90
N ARG A 38 -3.93 -18.33 14.98
CA ARG A 38 -4.75 -17.60 15.98
C ARG A 38 -4.23 -17.70 17.42
N ASN A 39 -3.71 -18.87 17.78
CA ASN A 39 -3.25 -19.16 19.15
C ASN A 39 -1.78 -18.81 19.41
N SER A 40 -1.03 -18.39 18.38
CA SER A 40 0.38 -18.00 18.46
C SER A 40 0.66 -16.61 17.88
N MET A 41 -0.39 -15.88 17.49
CA MET A 41 -0.31 -14.46 17.17
C MET A 41 0.21 -13.71 18.39
N VAL A 42 1.27 -12.93 18.18
CA VAL A 42 1.70 -11.91 19.13
C VAL A 42 0.48 -11.03 19.44
N ASP A 43 0.34 -10.53 20.68
CA ASP A 43 -0.73 -9.61 21.06
C ASP A 43 -0.50 -8.21 20.44
N LEU A 44 -0.55 -8.20 19.10
CA LEU A 44 -0.52 -7.05 18.19
C LEU A 44 -1.94 -6.52 18.00
N LYS A 45 -2.90 -6.96 18.81
CA LYS A 45 -4.26 -6.42 18.87
C LYS A 45 -4.37 -5.26 19.85
N SER A 46 -3.29 -4.92 20.55
CA SER A 46 -3.25 -3.73 21.39
C SER A 46 -3.52 -2.47 20.54
N GLU A 47 -4.23 -1.51 21.11
CA GLU A 47 -4.41 -0.18 20.49
C GLU A 47 -3.06 0.42 20.06
N GLU A 48 -1.98 0.10 20.76
CA GLU A 48 -0.62 0.52 20.44
C GLU A 48 -0.11 -0.01 19.09
N PHE A 49 -0.42 -1.25 18.72
CA PHE A 49 -0.07 -1.78 17.40
C PHE A 49 -0.94 -1.16 16.31
N ARG A 50 -2.24 -1.03 16.54
CA ARG A 50 -3.14 -0.38 15.57
C ARG A 50 -2.73 1.07 15.34
N ALA A 51 -2.42 1.83 16.39
CA ALA A 51 -1.92 3.20 16.29
C ALA A 51 -0.56 3.30 15.56
N LEU A 52 0.25 2.23 15.60
CA LEU A 52 1.55 2.15 14.93
C LEU A 52 1.42 1.83 13.42
N TRP A 53 0.34 1.15 13.02
CA TRP A 53 0.21 0.48 11.72
C TRP A 53 -1.02 0.87 10.90
N GLU A 54 -2.06 1.46 11.50
CA GLU A 54 -3.30 1.92 10.84
C GLU A 54 -3.30 3.47 10.77
N PRO A 55 -2.98 4.09 9.61
CA PRO A 55 -2.81 5.54 9.49
C PRO A 55 -4.07 6.38 9.77
N ARG A 56 -5.26 5.77 9.82
CA ARG A 56 -6.52 6.46 10.18
C ARG A 56 -6.47 6.98 11.61
N ASP A 57 -5.79 6.28 12.51
CA ASP A 57 -5.89 6.53 13.95
C ASP A 57 -4.77 7.45 14.48
N ASN A 58 -3.83 7.86 13.61
CA ASN A 58 -2.73 8.75 13.96
C ASN A 58 -2.69 9.99 13.03
N PRO A 59 -3.37 11.10 13.39
CA PRO A 59 -3.37 12.30 12.57
C PRO A 59 -1.97 12.93 12.54
N ALA A 60 -1.42 13.09 11.33
CA ALA A 60 -0.14 13.74 11.16
C ALA A 60 -0.14 15.17 11.71
N THR A 61 0.92 15.53 12.44
CA THR A 61 1.16 16.87 12.98
C THR A 61 2.43 17.49 12.39
N GLY A 62 2.62 18.80 12.60
CA GLY A 62 3.83 19.51 12.19
C GLY A 62 4.19 19.31 10.71
N VAL A 63 5.45 18.93 10.46
CA VAL A 63 6.00 18.71 9.11
C VAL A 63 5.27 17.60 8.35
N TRP A 64 4.82 16.54 9.02
CA TRP A 64 4.15 15.41 8.37
C TRP A 64 2.79 15.79 7.81
N ARG A 65 2.03 16.65 8.52
CA ARG A 65 0.77 17.19 8.01
C ARG A 65 0.97 17.95 6.71
N VAL A 66 2.02 18.79 6.66
CA VAL A 66 2.36 19.56 5.46
C VAL A 66 2.81 18.64 4.34
N ARG A 67 3.59 17.60 4.66
CA ARG A 67 4.10 16.61 3.71
C ARG A 67 2.99 15.79 3.04
N ARG A 68 2.05 15.26 3.84
CA ARG A 68 0.88 14.54 3.34
C ARG A 68 -0.01 15.44 2.47
N ARG A 69 -0.19 16.71 2.86
CA ARG A 69 -0.90 17.70 2.04
C ARG A 69 -0.19 17.96 0.70
N LEU A 70 1.13 18.10 0.70
CA LEU A 70 1.92 18.28 -0.51
C LEU A 70 1.81 17.08 -1.45
N ALA A 71 1.96 15.86 -0.91
CA ALA A 71 1.78 14.63 -1.69
C ALA A 71 0.35 14.49 -2.24
N ALA A 72 -0.67 14.89 -1.48
CA ALA A 72 -2.05 14.94 -1.96
C ALA A 72 -2.25 15.92 -3.11
N ALA A 73 -1.64 17.11 -3.05
CA ALA A 73 -1.67 18.07 -4.16
C ALA A 73 -0.97 17.52 -5.40
N MET A 74 0.19 16.88 -5.24
CA MET A 74 0.91 16.25 -6.34
C MET A 74 0.13 15.09 -6.96
N ARG A 75 -0.59 14.28 -6.17
CA ARG A 75 -1.51 13.25 -6.69
C ARG A 75 -2.58 13.83 -7.60
N LEU A 76 -3.14 14.99 -7.26
CA LEU A 76 -4.10 15.68 -8.13
C LEU A 76 -3.46 16.16 -9.44
N VAL A 77 -2.20 16.61 -9.40
CA VAL A 77 -1.46 16.99 -10.62
C VAL A 77 -1.22 15.76 -11.49
N ILE A 78 -0.75 14.64 -10.92
CA ILE A 78 -0.52 13.38 -11.64
C ILE A 78 -1.81 12.88 -12.30
N GLU A 79 -2.92 12.84 -11.57
CA GLU A 79 -4.23 12.40 -12.08
C GLU A 79 -4.73 13.29 -13.23
N ARG A 80 -4.55 14.60 -13.14
CA ARG A 80 -4.99 15.54 -14.18
C ARG A 80 -4.08 15.52 -15.39
N LEU A 81 -2.79 15.29 -15.20
CA LEU A 81 -1.82 15.23 -16.29
C LEU A 81 -2.14 14.09 -17.28
N THR A 82 -2.64 12.95 -16.79
CA THR A 82 -2.97 11.82 -17.66
C THR A 82 -4.25 12.02 -18.49
N THR A 83 -5.06 13.02 -18.16
CA THR A 83 -6.37 13.24 -18.78
C THR A 83 -6.55 14.63 -19.40
N SER A 84 -5.64 15.56 -19.14
CA SER A 84 -5.71 16.95 -19.61
C SER A 84 -5.32 17.09 -21.09
N ASP A 85 -6.11 17.87 -21.83
CA ASP A 85 -5.87 18.32 -23.20
C ASP A 85 -5.48 19.81 -23.26
N ALA A 86 -4.95 20.35 -22.16
CA ALA A 86 -4.50 21.73 -22.05
C ALA A 86 -3.54 22.13 -23.19
N PRO A 87 -3.59 23.39 -23.66
CA PRO A 87 -2.74 23.87 -24.75
C PRO A 87 -1.26 23.89 -24.34
N GLU A 88 -0.39 23.85 -25.35
CA GLU A 88 1.07 23.79 -25.17
C GLU A 88 1.59 24.90 -24.25
N GLU A 89 1.07 26.13 -24.38
CA GLU A 89 1.51 27.27 -23.58
C GLU A 89 1.20 27.07 -22.09
N GLU A 90 0.04 26.50 -21.75
CA GLU A 90 -0.30 26.22 -20.35
C GLU A 90 0.53 25.06 -19.81
N LEU A 91 0.74 24.00 -20.61
CA LEU A 91 1.60 22.89 -20.22
C LEU A 91 3.04 23.34 -19.94
N ALA A 92 3.58 24.24 -20.76
CA ALA A 92 4.91 24.81 -20.55
C ALA A 92 4.99 25.64 -19.25
N VAL A 93 3.96 26.43 -18.93
CA VAL A 93 3.89 27.21 -17.69
C VAL A 93 3.83 26.28 -16.46
N VAL A 94 3.03 25.21 -16.52
CA VAL A 94 2.93 24.24 -15.43
C VAL A 94 4.24 23.48 -15.25
N ALA A 95 4.89 23.06 -16.35
CA ALA A 95 6.19 22.37 -16.32
C ALA A 95 7.24 23.22 -15.59
N ALA A 96 7.42 24.49 -16.00
CA ALA A 96 8.38 25.40 -15.37
C ALA A 96 8.13 25.59 -13.86
N ARG A 97 6.86 25.58 -13.42
CA ARG A 97 6.52 25.66 -11.99
C ARG A 97 6.87 24.38 -11.24
N LEU A 98 6.64 23.21 -11.84
CA LEU A 98 7.00 21.92 -11.23
C LEU A 98 8.52 21.76 -11.13
N GLU A 99 9.26 22.24 -12.12
CA GLU A 99 10.73 22.30 -12.11
C GLU A 99 11.25 23.21 -10.99
N ASP A 100 10.72 24.44 -10.84
CA ASP A 100 11.04 25.32 -9.71
C ASP A 100 10.79 24.64 -8.36
N TYR A 101 9.66 23.92 -8.21
CA TYR A 101 9.38 23.18 -6.99
C TYR A 101 10.35 22.04 -6.74
N ALA A 102 10.81 21.34 -7.79
CA ALA A 102 11.78 20.28 -7.70
C ALA A 102 13.15 20.83 -7.26
N ASP A 103 13.63 21.90 -7.88
CA ASP A 103 14.90 22.55 -7.55
C ASP A 103 14.92 23.03 -6.09
N ARG A 104 13.84 23.70 -5.65
CA ARG A 104 13.72 24.15 -4.26
C ARG A 104 13.72 23.00 -3.24
N LEU A 105 13.19 21.83 -3.61
CA LEU A 105 13.26 20.64 -2.74
C LEU A 105 14.66 20.02 -2.74
N ALA A 106 15.40 20.11 -3.86
CA ALA A 106 16.76 19.62 -3.97
C ALA A 106 17.76 20.42 -3.11
N ASP A 107 17.52 21.72 -2.91
CA ASP A 107 18.33 22.61 -2.05
C ASP A 107 18.27 22.27 -0.55
N HIS A 108 17.35 21.40 -0.13
CA HIS A 108 17.22 20.95 1.25
C HIS A 108 17.97 19.64 1.51
N PRO A 109 18.36 19.37 2.78
CA PRO A 109 19.00 18.11 3.14
C PRO A 109 18.20 16.89 2.65
N GLN A 110 18.86 16.04 1.88
CA GLN A 110 18.30 14.78 1.42
C GLN A 110 18.52 13.71 2.48
N ARG A 111 17.59 12.76 2.56
CA ARG A 111 17.75 11.60 3.44
C ARG A 111 18.70 10.61 2.77
N ASP A 112 19.86 10.36 3.39
CA ASP A 112 20.84 9.38 2.88
C ASP A 112 20.31 7.95 2.90
N ARG A 113 19.33 7.66 3.77
CA ARG A 113 18.53 6.44 3.81
C ARG A 113 17.10 6.76 4.24
N TYR A 114 16.18 5.93 3.80
CA TYR A 114 14.81 5.99 4.26
C TYR A 114 14.78 5.62 5.76
N ASP A 115 14.56 6.61 6.64
CA ASP A 115 14.33 6.37 8.07
C ASP A 115 12.93 5.74 8.25
N GLY A 116 12.83 4.44 7.98
CA GLY A 116 11.58 3.67 8.00
C GLY A 116 11.63 2.47 7.06
N PHE A 117 10.56 1.71 7.03
CA PHE A 117 10.40 0.58 6.11
C PHE A 117 9.43 0.99 5.00
N ALA A 118 9.77 0.68 3.75
CA ALA A 118 8.87 0.90 2.62
C ALA A 118 7.75 -0.15 2.57
N GLU A 119 7.99 -1.32 3.16
CA GLU A 119 7.09 -2.47 3.18
C GLU A 119 6.88 -2.96 4.60
N ALA A 120 5.63 -3.30 4.92
CA ALA A 120 5.25 -3.86 6.21
C ALA A 120 6.02 -5.14 6.55
N ALA A 121 6.31 -5.96 5.54
CA ALA A 121 6.86 -7.30 5.70
C ALA A 121 8.30 -7.34 6.24
N VAL A 122 9.03 -6.22 6.13
CA VAL A 122 10.43 -6.09 6.59
C VAL A 122 10.58 -5.19 7.81
N ALA A 123 9.47 -4.64 8.34
CA ALA A 123 9.56 -3.71 9.44
C ALA A 123 9.88 -4.41 10.76
N ASP A 124 10.97 -3.99 11.40
CA ASP A 124 11.24 -4.31 12.80
C ASP A 124 10.29 -3.49 13.69
N PRO A 125 9.42 -4.13 14.50
CA PRO A 125 8.51 -3.44 15.42
C PRO A 125 9.23 -2.51 16.42
N ALA A 126 10.46 -2.83 16.84
CA ALA A 126 11.24 -1.99 17.74
C ALA A 126 11.81 -0.75 17.03
N ALA A 127 12.25 -0.89 15.78
CA ALA A 127 12.69 0.22 14.93
C ALA A 127 11.51 1.10 14.48
N ALA A 128 10.34 0.51 14.21
CA ALA A 128 9.09 1.22 13.96
C ALA A 128 8.71 2.15 15.12
N LYS A 129 8.91 1.72 16.36
CA LYS A 129 8.67 2.54 17.57
C LYS A 129 9.65 3.71 17.71
N LYS A 130 10.87 3.58 17.16
CA LYS A 130 11.94 4.58 17.25
C LYS A 130 11.91 5.59 16.09
N SER A 131 11.27 5.26 14.98
CA SER A 131 11.00 6.21 13.90
C SER A 131 9.95 7.22 14.37
N MET A 132 10.19 8.51 14.11
CA MET A 132 9.56 9.69 14.73
C MET A 132 8.01 9.71 14.74
N GLY A 133 7.36 8.88 15.55
CA GLY A 133 5.91 8.77 15.69
C GLY A 133 5.26 7.47 15.16
N GLY A 134 6.03 6.43 14.83
CA GLY A 134 5.50 5.09 14.51
C GLY A 134 6.11 4.40 13.28
N ALA A 135 5.57 3.26 12.82
CA ALA A 135 6.06 2.59 11.59
C ALA A 135 5.74 3.46 10.37
N HIS A 136 6.66 4.34 9.97
CA HIS A 136 6.40 5.32 8.91
C HIS A 136 6.47 4.66 7.52
N PHE A 137 5.38 4.02 7.11
CA PHE A 137 5.09 3.71 5.70
C PHE A 137 4.64 4.95 4.93
N ASP A 138 4.83 6.15 5.48
CA ASP A 138 4.30 7.39 4.92
C ASP A 138 4.79 7.64 3.49
N PHE A 139 5.86 6.98 3.05
CA PHE A 139 6.28 7.00 1.66
C PHE A 139 6.31 5.62 0.96
N SER A 140 5.68 4.59 1.54
CA SER A 140 5.35 3.37 0.81
C SER A 140 4.69 3.74 -0.52
N PRO A 141 5.02 3.05 -1.62
CA PRO A 141 4.43 3.30 -2.93
C PRO A 141 2.97 2.87 -3.02
N LEU A 142 2.41 2.18 -2.02
CA LEU A 142 1.03 1.72 -2.02
C LEU A 142 0.19 2.35 -0.90
N ILE A 143 0.71 2.39 0.33
CA ILE A 143 -0.04 2.87 1.52
C ILE A 143 0.39 4.28 1.98
N GLY A 144 1.48 4.82 1.41
CA GLY A 144 2.13 6.03 1.91
C GLY A 144 1.41 7.34 1.58
N GLN A 145 0.89 8.02 2.62
CA GLN A 145 0.19 9.30 2.45
C GLN A 145 1.08 10.47 2.02
N SER A 146 2.39 10.36 2.23
CA SER A 146 3.43 11.31 1.84
C SER A 146 4.18 10.88 0.56
N ASN A 147 3.78 9.80 -0.11
CA ASN A 147 4.28 9.45 -1.46
C ASN A 147 3.20 9.78 -2.50
N PRO A 148 3.49 10.67 -3.46
CA PRO A 148 2.51 11.05 -4.47
C PRO A 148 2.24 9.95 -5.53
N LEU A 149 3.03 8.87 -5.58
CA LEU A 149 2.75 7.72 -6.42
C LEU A 149 1.72 6.77 -5.79
N ALA A 150 1.50 6.85 -4.48
CA ALA A 150 0.61 5.93 -3.79
C ALA A 150 -0.87 6.26 -4.05
N PRO A 151 -1.74 5.24 -4.25
CA PRO A 151 -3.20 5.39 -4.26
C PRO A 151 -3.81 5.50 -2.85
N PRO A 152 -3.02 5.96 -1.86
CA PRO A 152 -2.95 5.44 -0.48
C PRO A 152 -3.98 4.36 -0.11
N ILE A 153 -3.59 3.09 -0.19
CA ILE A 153 -4.40 1.98 0.32
C ILE A 153 -4.59 2.16 1.82
N VAL A 154 -5.84 2.15 2.26
CA VAL A 154 -6.17 2.13 3.68
C VAL A 154 -6.35 0.71 4.14
N ILE A 155 -5.45 0.27 5.01
CA ILE A 155 -5.49 -1.06 5.60
C ILE A 155 -6.18 -1.00 6.96
N THR A 156 -7.09 -1.95 7.19
CA THR A 156 -7.80 -2.15 8.46
C THR A 156 -7.78 -3.62 8.82
N SER A 157 -7.72 -3.93 10.11
CA SER A 157 -7.73 -5.30 10.62
C SER A 157 -8.79 -5.51 11.70
N ASP A 158 -9.39 -6.70 11.71
CA ASP A 158 -10.36 -7.14 12.71
C ASP A 158 -10.29 -8.66 12.95
N GLU A 159 -11.28 -9.22 13.66
CA GLU A 159 -11.38 -10.66 13.92
C GLU A 159 -11.63 -11.53 12.68
N GLN A 160 -12.04 -10.92 11.57
CA GLN A 160 -12.37 -11.59 10.31
C GLN A 160 -11.18 -11.58 9.34
N GLY A 161 -10.25 -10.62 9.49
CA GLY A 161 -9.00 -10.59 8.76
C GLY A 161 -8.45 -9.18 8.55
N VAL A 162 -7.69 -9.03 7.46
CA VAL A 162 -7.12 -7.76 7.00
C VAL A 162 -7.85 -7.34 5.73
N ARG A 163 -8.19 -6.06 5.65
CA ARG A 163 -8.84 -5.43 4.49
C ARG A 163 -8.04 -4.21 4.04
N GLY A 164 -7.65 -4.19 2.77
CA GLY A 164 -7.17 -3.01 2.07
C GLY A 164 -8.29 -2.36 1.24
N GLU A 165 -8.39 -1.04 1.30
CA GLU A 165 -9.36 -0.24 0.55
C GLU A 165 -8.64 0.92 -0.15
N ALA A 166 -8.83 1.05 -1.46
CA ALA A 166 -8.24 2.12 -2.26
C ALA A 166 -9.13 2.45 -3.44
N THR A 167 -9.00 3.68 -3.93
CA THR A 167 -9.64 4.14 -5.17
C THR A 167 -8.53 4.52 -6.13
N PHE A 168 -8.43 3.77 -7.23
CA PHE A 168 -7.46 4.01 -8.28
C PHE A 168 -8.05 4.97 -9.30
N GLY A 169 -7.39 6.12 -9.45
CA GLY A 169 -7.71 7.10 -10.49
C GLY A 169 -7.09 6.74 -11.84
N SER A 170 -7.33 7.60 -12.82
CA SER A 170 -6.88 7.51 -14.20
C SER A 170 -5.35 7.40 -14.33
N ALA A 171 -4.59 7.90 -13.35
CA ALA A 171 -3.13 7.72 -13.31
C ALA A 171 -2.67 6.25 -13.23
N TYR A 172 -3.56 5.33 -12.84
CA TYR A 172 -3.28 3.90 -12.67
C TYR A 172 -3.95 3.03 -13.73
N GLU A 173 -4.46 3.65 -14.81
CA GLU A 173 -5.13 2.95 -15.89
C GLU A 173 -4.18 2.00 -16.63
N GLY A 174 -4.67 0.82 -16.97
CA GLY A 174 -4.00 -0.09 -17.91
C GLY A 174 -4.85 -0.25 -19.16
N PRO A 175 -5.82 -1.20 -19.18
CA PRO A 175 -6.86 -1.20 -20.20
C PRO A 175 -7.83 -0.01 -20.01
N PRO A 176 -8.49 0.45 -21.09
CA PRO A 176 -9.48 1.53 -20.99
C PRO A 176 -10.53 1.30 -19.89
N GLY A 177 -10.67 2.27 -18.98
CA GLY A 177 -11.57 2.27 -17.84
C GLY A 177 -11.19 1.33 -16.70
N CYS A 178 -10.02 0.68 -16.74
CA CYS A 178 -9.63 -0.36 -15.80
C CYS A 178 -8.24 -0.11 -15.17
N VAL A 179 -8.11 -0.47 -13.90
CA VAL A 179 -6.82 -0.45 -13.19
C VAL A 179 -5.82 -1.39 -13.86
N HIS A 180 -4.58 -0.93 -14.02
CA HIS A 180 -3.49 -1.74 -14.53
C HIS A 180 -3.27 -2.97 -13.64
N GLY A 181 -3.17 -4.16 -14.26
CA GLY A 181 -3.03 -5.42 -13.54
C GLY A 181 -1.86 -5.44 -12.55
N GLY A 182 -0.73 -4.82 -12.93
CA GLY A 182 0.44 -4.68 -12.06
C GLY A 182 0.16 -3.87 -10.79
N CYS A 183 -0.66 -2.82 -10.84
CA CYS A 183 -1.03 -2.04 -9.65
C CYS A 183 -1.89 -2.88 -8.69
N ILE A 184 -2.79 -3.72 -9.23
CA ILE A 184 -3.59 -4.65 -8.45
C ILE A 184 -2.70 -5.70 -7.76
N ALA A 185 -1.73 -6.27 -8.49
CA ALA A 185 -0.80 -7.24 -7.92
C ALA A 185 0.05 -6.61 -6.80
N ALA A 186 0.57 -5.40 -7.02
CA ALA A 186 1.33 -4.66 -6.00
C ALA A 186 0.47 -4.33 -4.76
N ALA A 187 -0.80 -3.98 -4.95
CA ALA A 187 -1.72 -3.77 -3.84
C ALA A 187 -1.95 -5.05 -3.02
N PHE A 188 -2.01 -6.21 -3.68
CA PHE A 188 -2.09 -7.49 -2.97
C PHE A 188 -0.81 -7.82 -2.22
N ASP A 189 0.34 -7.61 -2.83
CA ASP A 189 1.64 -7.79 -2.17
C ASP A 189 1.72 -6.98 -0.87
N GLU A 190 1.36 -5.70 -0.91
CA GLU A 190 1.36 -4.82 0.27
C GLU A 190 0.40 -5.32 1.37
N VAL A 191 -0.84 -5.69 1.03
CA VAL A 191 -1.82 -6.19 2.01
C VAL A 191 -1.41 -7.54 2.60
N LEU A 192 -0.80 -8.41 1.79
CA LEU A 192 -0.27 -9.70 2.25
C LEU A 192 0.96 -9.51 3.15
N GLY A 193 1.86 -8.60 2.79
CA GLY A 193 2.99 -8.20 3.61
C GLY A 193 2.55 -7.65 4.95
N TYR A 194 1.52 -6.79 4.97
CA TYR A 194 0.89 -6.33 6.21
C TYR A 194 0.29 -7.49 7.02
N THR A 195 -0.42 -8.41 6.36
CA THR A 195 -1.02 -9.57 7.02
C THR A 195 0.04 -10.48 7.68
N GLN A 196 1.21 -10.61 7.05
CA GLN A 196 2.32 -11.42 7.57
C GLN A 196 2.85 -10.88 8.90
N THR A 197 2.81 -9.56 9.12
CA THR A 197 3.29 -8.94 10.37
C THR A 197 2.58 -9.50 11.62
N PHE A 198 1.31 -9.91 11.50
CA PHE A 198 0.56 -10.51 12.61
C PHE A 198 1.09 -11.87 13.05
N THR A 199 1.87 -12.55 12.22
CA THR A 199 2.47 -13.85 12.57
C THR A 199 3.68 -13.71 13.50
N GLY A 200 4.17 -12.49 13.72
CA GLY A 200 5.43 -12.23 14.43
C GLY A 200 6.67 -12.69 13.68
N GLN A 201 6.53 -13.12 12.42
CA GLN A 201 7.61 -13.60 11.56
C GLN A 201 7.65 -12.73 10.29
N PRO A 202 8.39 -11.60 10.29
CA PRO A 202 8.60 -10.81 9.08
C PRO A 202 9.30 -11.67 8.02
N GLY A 203 8.97 -11.44 6.75
CA GLY A 203 9.48 -12.27 5.66
C GLY A 203 9.32 -11.59 4.30
N MET A 204 10.30 -11.78 3.43
CA MET A 204 10.26 -11.26 2.06
C MET A 204 9.22 -12.03 1.23
N THR A 205 8.58 -11.34 0.28
CA THR A 205 7.76 -11.99 -0.75
C THR A 205 8.61 -13.00 -1.53
N GLY A 206 8.30 -14.29 -1.39
CA GLY A 206 8.95 -15.35 -2.17
C GLY A 206 8.27 -15.59 -3.51
N THR A 207 6.94 -15.67 -3.54
CA THR A 207 6.16 -15.87 -4.76
C THR A 207 4.79 -15.25 -4.60
N LEU A 208 4.34 -14.52 -5.63
CA LEU A 208 3.00 -13.95 -5.71
C LEU A 208 2.32 -14.42 -7.00
N GLU A 209 1.20 -15.14 -6.86
CA GLU A 209 0.35 -15.55 -7.99
C GLU A 209 -0.97 -14.77 -7.96
N THR A 210 -1.22 -13.98 -9.00
CA THR A 210 -2.43 -13.16 -9.12
C THR A 210 -3.32 -13.67 -10.26
N LEU A 211 -4.54 -14.09 -9.93
CA LEU A 211 -5.54 -14.55 -10.90
C LEU A 211 -6.63 -13.49 -11.12
N TYR A 212 -6.58 -12.81 -12.26
CA TYR A 212 -7.57 -11.80 -12.66
C TYR A 212 -8.85 -12.47 -13.17
N ARG A 213 -10.00 -12.21 -12.53
CA ARG A 213 -11.29 -12.84 -12.87
C ARG A 213 -12.27 -11.92 -13.58
N SER A 214 -12.14 -10.63 -13.38
CA SER A 214 -13.01 -9.60 -13.96
C SER A 214 -12.22 -8.30 -14.13
N PRO A 215 -12.66 -7.40 -15.03
CA PRO A 215 -12.16 -6.03 -15.06
C PRO A 215 -12.29 -5.36 -13.69
N THR A 216 -11.28 -4.57 -13.30
CA THR A 216 -11.29 -3.76 -12.08
C THR A 216 -11.48 -2.31 -12.50
N PRO A 217 -12.67 -1.72 -12.35
CA PRO A 217 -12.95 -0.37 -12.83
C PRO A 217 -12.16 0.68 -12.07
N LEU A 218 -11.88 1.80 -12.74
CA LEU A 218 -11.44 3.04 -12.12
C LEU A 218 -12.60 3.75 -11.41
N HIS A 219 -12.27 4.62 -10.45
CA HIS A 219 -13.19 5.51 -9.70
C HIS A 219 -14.27 4.83 -8.85
#